data_AF-A0A0F9SFZ1-F1
#
_entry.id   AF-A0A0F9SFZ1-F1
#
_cell.length_a   1.000
_cell.length_b   1.000
_cell.length_c   1.000
_cell.angle_alpha   90.00
_cell.angle_beta   90.00
_cell.angle_gamma   90.00
#
_symmetry.space_group_name_H-M   'P 1'
#
loop_
_entity.id
_entity.type
_entity.pdbx_description
1 polymer ?
#
loop_
_entity_poly.entity_id
_entity_poly.type
_entity_poly.pdbx_seq_one_letter_code
_entity_poly.pdbx_strand_id
1 'polypeptide(L)'
;MVAPIAAVALLGGMAVATSVPLVIGSALEPVSTLIRQQVWPLMPVQKPDPNTLVIARLKGVIDDGVYKADMLTQGFSAETADVFLKAAEQILGPGEQLRMVIRGIIGPDQMASELARLGISNESADNLAQLAETLLDPNTLIQAKFRGGPGAGKFDSVMTQLGYTSESASAFEEVSKIIGGPSDMIRWAVREVFTPEIVQQLGLADEFPTEFVTEAAKIGMEENIAKNEWMAHWVLPSIQQGFEMLHRRAKKPDGSIFVIEDMERLLRVQDVMPFFRGLVTQIAFNPYTRVDVRRMHKMGVLNREQTKSAYMDIGFDEDKAETMTAFTVQFNTESERDLTKTEIMRAFDRGVINESATVDLLSDVGIPAEAAQIIIATQLAKVSMDTTDELSDIEIDRYIDGLITEDELQDALTTFDLTASQTELLMAKARRKRLRSRKLPPAATVVEWRRNGQITDERANDLLDRMGYDEVFRRLMLGKKEKLSSRADILNWLDRKLIDKPRAVELLIRLGYANEVIEFMVDKPSRNPSRADVTRWFKKELISEEAAREMLTEMDFAPDLIDLYIEESIPLPKEV
;
A
#
# COMPACT_ATOMS: atom_id res chain seq x y z
N MET A 1 2.88 -90.40 -112.38
CA MET A 1 2.74 -91.60 -111.53
C MET A 1 1.81 -91.22 -110.37
N VAL A 2 0.61 -91.80 -110.33
CA VAL A 2 -0.36 -91.94 -109.20
C VAL A 2 -0.83 -90.69 -108.38
N ALA A 3 -2.05 -90.22 -108.71
CA ALA A 3 -3.24 -89.84 -107.89
C ALA A 3 -3.29 -88.63 -106.89
N PRO A 4 -4.51 -88.07 -106.62
CA PRO A 4 -4.77 -86.61 -106.54
C PRO A 4 -5.42 -86.11 -105.23
N ILE A 5 -5.51 -84.77 -105.04
CA ILE A 5 -6.52 -84.12 -104.17
C ILE A 5 -7.07 -82.87 -104.88
N ALA A 6 -8.40 -82.78 -104.93
CA ALA A 6 -9.18 -81.77 -105.63
C ALA A 6 -9.16 -80.40 -104.94
N ALA A 7 -8.93 -79.35 -105.72
CA ALA A 7 -9.14 -77.97 -105.33
C ALA A 7 -10.50 -77.49 -105.87
N VAL A 8 -11.44 -77.23 -104.98
CA VAL A 8 -12.69 -76.53 -105.30
C VAL A 8 -12.38 -75.03 -105.28
N ALA A 9 -12.31 -74.44 -106.47
CA ALA A 9 -12.37 -73.01 -106.69
C ALA A 9 -13.84 -72.60 -106.90
N LEU A 10 -14.31 -71.59 -106.18
CA LEU A 10 -15.54 -70.88 -106.50
C LEU A 10 -15.56 -69.54 -105.76
N LEU A 11 -15.22 -68.46 -106.46
CA LEU A 11 -15.68 -67.11 -106.11
C LEU A 11 -15.99 -66.33 -107.38
N GLY A 12 -17.29 -66.21 -107.64
CA GLY A 12 -17.87 -65.33 -108.63
C GLY A 12 -19.39 -65.46 -108.60
N GLY A 13 -20.09 -64.36 -108.29
CA GLY A 13 -21.50 -64.17 -108.66
C GLY A 13 -22.46 -63.84 -107.52
N MET A 14 -23.15 -62.71 -107.69
CA MET A 14 -24.31 -62.21 -106.93
C MET A 14 -25.39 -63.26 -106.65
N ALA A 15 -26.12 -63.13 -105.54
CA ALA A 15 -27.59 -63.23 -105.52
C ALA A 15 -28.22 -62.84 -104.17
N VAL A 16 -29.31 -62.11 -104.27
CA VAL A 16 -30.39 -61.96 -103.29
C VAL A 16 -31.03 -63.34 -103.03
N ALA A 17 -31.24 -63.73 -101.77
CA ALA A 17 -32.49 -64.34 -101.26
C ALA A 17 -32.33 -64.90 -99.83
N THR A 18 -33.35 -64.61 -99.03
CA THR A 18 -33.70 -65.15 -97.72
C THR A 18 -33.70 -66.68 -97.63
N SER A 19 -33.14 -67.27 -96.55
CA SER A 19 -33.70 -68.44 -95.85
C SER A 19 -32.81 -68.97 -94.70
N VAL A 20 -33.43 -69.17 -93.52
CA VAL A 20 -33.12 -70.11 -92.41
C VAL A 20 -31.80 -69.92 -91.62
N PRO A 21 -31.85 -69.66 -90.30
CA PRO A 21 -30.67 -69.74 -89.43
C PRO A 21 -30.29 -71.20 -89.18
N LEU A 22 -29.18 -71.65 -89.76
CA LEU A 22 -28.52 -72.90 -89.36
C LEU A 22 -27.82 -72.69 -88.02
N VAL A 23 -28.25 -73.46 -87.02
CA VAL A 23 -27.59 -73.65 -85.73
C VAL A 23 -26.29 -74.45 -85.96
N ILE A 24 -25.22 -73.79 -86.41
CA ILE A 24 -23.84 -74.33 -86.44
C ILE A 24 -22.90 -73.31 -85.77
N GLY A 25 -23.23 -72.88 -84.55
CA GLY A 25 -22.45 -71.85 -83.86
C GLY A 25 -21.16 -72.36 -83.22
N SER A 26 -21.13 -73.60 -82.73
CA SER A 26 -20.05 -74.06 -81.83
C SER A 26 -19.02 -74.99 -82.48
N ALA A 27 -19.37 -75.74 -83.53
CA ALA A 27 -18.45 -76.72 -84.15
C ALA A 27 -17.44 -76.10 -85.14
N LEU A 28 -17.73 -74.89 -85.65
CA LEU A 28 -16.89 -74.17 -86.60
C LEU A 28 -16.05 -73.06 -85.97
N GLU A 29 -16.17 -72.84 -84.65
CA GLU A 29 -15.43 -71.77 -83.97
C GLU A 29 -13.92 -71.84 -84.22
N PRO A 30 -13.23 -73.01 -84.15
CA PRO A 30 -11.79 -73.10 -84.39
C PRO A 30 -11.41 -72.73 -85.84
N VAL A 31 -12.23 -73.14 -86.82
CA VAL A 31 -12.00 -72.85 -88.26
C VAL A 31 -12.27 -71.38 -88.55
N SER A 32 -13.35 -70.83 -88.01
CA SER A 32 -13.65 -69.40 -88.11
C SER A 32 -12.57 -68.54 -87.45
N THR A 33 -11.98 -69.02 -86.35
CA THR A 33 -10.88 -68.35 -85.64
C THR A 33 -9.59 -68.40 -86.43
N LEU A 34 -9.26 -69.52 -87.09
CA LEU A 34 -8.12 -69.63 -88.00
C LEU A 34 -8.24 -68.69 -89.21
N ILE A 35 -9.43 -68.63 -89.82
CA ILE A 35 -9.71 -67.71 -90.93
C ILE A 35 -9.60 -66.27 -90.44
N ARG A 36 -10.18 -65.93 -89.28
CA ARG A 36 -10.06 -64.61 -88.64
C ARG A 36 -8.60 -64.24 -88.39
N GLN A 37 -7.79 -65.15 -87.83
CA GLN A 37 -6.37 -64.91 -87.55
C GLN A 37 -5.53 -64.65 -88.81
N GLN A 38 -5.88 -65.23 -89.97
CA GLN A 38 -5.20 -64.97 -91.24
C GLN A 38 -5.72 -63.70 -91.95
N VAL A 39 -7.02 -63.42 -91.85
CA VAL A 39 -7.67 -62.33 -92.61
C VAL A 39 -7.60 -60.99 -91.89
N TRP A 40 -7.77 -60.92 -90.57
CA TRP A 40 -7.77 -59.65 -89.84
C TRP A 40 -6.46 -58.85 -89.93
N PRO A 41 -5.26 -59.45 -89.96
CA PRO A 41 -4.02 -58.72 -90.22
C PRO A 41 -3.95 -58.11 -91.63
N LEU A 42 -4.65 -58.72 -92.61
CA LEU A 42 -4.68 -58.27 -94.00
C LEU A 42 -5.78 -57.23 -94.27
N MET A 43 -6.88 -57.27 -93.50
CA MET A 43 -7.97 -56.29 -93.52
C MET A 43 -8.43 -55.99 -92.09
N PRO A 44 -7.78 -55.05 -91.39
CA PRO A 44 -8.10 -54.71 -90.00
C PRO A 44 -9.36 -53.84 -89.92
N VAL A 45 -10.52 -54.42 -90.27
CA VAL A 45 -11.82 -53.73 -90.27
C VAL A 45 -12.59 -53.89 -88.96
N GLN A 46 -11.98 -54.51 -87.94
CA GLN A 46 -12.60 -54.73 -86.64
C GLN A 46 -12.60 -53.43 -85.83
N LYS A 47 -13.79 -52.90 -85.55
CA LYS A 47 -13.95 -51.74 -84.69
C LYS A 47 -14.05 -52.16 -83.21
N PRO A 48 -13.66 -51.28 -82.28
CA PRO A 48 -13.92 -51.51 -80.86
C PRO A 48 -15.43 -51.69 -80.61
N ASP A 49 -15.78 -52.57 -79.67
CA ASP A 49 -17.18 -52.78 -79.30
C ASP A 49 -17.78 -51.50 -78.66
N PRO A 50 -19.12 -51.38 -78.58
CA PRO A 50 -19.78 -50.18 -78.07
C PRO A 50 -19.33 -49.76 -76.67
N ASN A 51 -19.04 -50.71 -75.76
CA ASN A 51 -18.59 -50.37 -74.40
C ASN A 51 -17.16 -49.82 -74.42
N THR A 52 -16.28 -50.40 -75.24
CA THR A 52 -14.92 -49.87 -75.43
C THR A 52 -14.95 -48.48 -76.06
N LEU A 53 -15.85 -48.22 -77.02
CA LEU A 53 -16.04 -46.89 -77.61
C LEU A 53 -16.53 -45.87 -76.57
N VAL A 54 -17.46 -46.26 -75.70
CA VAL A 54 -17.95 -45.42 -74.59
C VAL A 54 -16.82 -45.09 -73.61
N ILE A 55 -16.04 -46.08 -73.18
CA ILE A 55 -14.90 -45.86 -72.28
C ILE A 55 -13.83 -44.98 -72.94
N ALA A 56 -13.51 -45.23 -74.21
CA ALA A 56 -12.55 -44.42 -74.97
C ALA A 56 -13.00 -42.97 -75.06
N ARG A 57 -14.30 -42.72 -75.28
CA ARG A 57 -14.88 -41.38 -75.34
C ARG A 57 -14.92 -40.69 -73.97
N LEU A 58 -15.27 -41.40 -72.90
CA LEU A 58 -15.26 -40.86 -71.53
C LEU A 58 -13.85 -40.52 -71.05
N LYS A 59 -12.85 -41.31 -71.44
CA LYS A 59 -11.43 -41.05 -71.14
C LYS A 59 -10.78 -40.01 -72.06
N GLY A 60 -11.52 -39.47 -73.04
CA GLY A 60 -11.02 -38.48 -73.99
C GLY A 60 -10.03 -39.02 -75.03
N VAL A 61 -9.99 -40.34 -75.25
CA VAL A 61 -9.14 -40.99 -76.26
C VAL A 61 -9.67 -40.77 -77.68
N ILE A 62 -10.99 -40.65 -77.83
CA ILE A 62 -11.66 -40.31 -79.09
C ILE A 62 -12.65 -39.17 -78.85
N ASP A 63 -12.89 -38.34 -79.87
CA ASP A 63 -13.87 -37.26 -79.82
C ASP A 63 -15.31 -37.74 -80.10
N ASP A 64 -16.28 -36.84 -79.92
CA ASP A 64 -17.71 -37.13 -80.08
C ASP A 64 -18.10 -37.52 -81.51
N GLY A 65 -17.44 -36.92 -82.50
CA GLY A 65 -17.68 -37.20 -83.91
C GLY A 65 -17.21 -38.60 -84.29
N VAL A 66 -16.00 -38.97 -83.87
CA VAL A 66 -15.44 -40.32 -84.07
C VAL A 66 -16.27 -41.37 -83.35
N TYR A 67 -16.64 -41.11 -82.09
CA TYR A 67 -17.49 -41.99 -81.30
C TYR A 67 -18.84 -42.26 -81.99
N LYS A 68 -19.56 -41.20 -82.39
CA LYS A 68 -20.87 -41.32 -83.05
C LYS A 68 -20.78 -41.98 -84.42
N ALA A 69 -19.74 -41.68 -85.20
CA ALA A 69 -19.52 -42.33 -86.49
C ALA A 69 -19.27 -43.84 -86.33
N ASP A 70 -18.46 -44.24 -85.35
CA ASP A 70 -18.17 -45.65 -85.10
C ASP A 70 -19.38 -46.40 -84.52
N MET A 71 -20.15 -45.77 -83.63
CA MET A 71 -21.42 -46.29 -83.14
C MET A 71 -22.45 -46.45 -84.28
N LEU A 72 -22.52 -45.50 -85.22
CA LEU A 72 -23.40 -45.55 -86.38
C LEU A 72 -23.04 -46.70 -87.33
N THR A 73 -21.75 -46.95 -87.57
CA THR A 73 -21.32 -48.11 -88.36
C THR A 73 -21.65 -49.45 -87.71
N GLN A 74 -21.94 -49.46 -86.41
CA GLN A 74 -22.38 -50.62 -85.64
C GLN A 74 -23.90 -50.70 -85.45
N GLY A 75 -24.65 -49.77 -86.06
CA GLY A 75 -26.12 -49.76 -86.07
C GLY A 75 -26.78 -48.93 -84.97
N PHE A 76 -26.02 -48.18 -84.17
CA PHE A 76 -26.57 -47.30 -83.14
C PHE A 76 -26.70 -45.87 -83.65
N SER A 77 -27.89 -45.26 -83.51
CA SER A 77 -28.08 -43.85 -83.87
C SER A 77 -27.27 -42.92 -82.96
N ALA A 78 -27.08 -41.66 -83.35
CA ALA A 78 -26.40 -40.68 -82.52
C ALA A 78 -27.10 -40.50 -81.16
N GLU A 79 -28.44 -40.52 -81.15
CA GLU A 79 -29.25 -40.46 -79.92
C GLU A 79 -29.02 -41.69 -79.04
N THR A 80 -28.93 -42.87 -79.66
CA THR A 80 -28.68 -44.12 -78.94
C THR A 80 -27.25 -44.14 -78.36
N ALA A 81 -26.27 -43.63 -79.10
CA ALA A 81 -24.90 -43.49 -78.64
C ALA A 81 -24.80 -42.54 -77.43
N ASP A 82 -25.53 -41.42 -77.45
CA ASP A 82 -25.61 -40.51 -76.29
C ASP A 82 -26.22 -41.19 -75.05
N VAL A 83 -27.19 -42.09 -75.22
CA VAL A 83 -27.73 -42.92 -74.12
C VAL A 83 -26.66 -43.84 -73.53
N PHE A 84 -25.86 -44.50 -74.35
CA PHE A 84 -24.76 -45.36 -73.89
C PHE A 84 -23.70 -44.57 -73.11
N LEU A 85 -23.34 -43.37 -73.57
CA LEU A 85 -22.43 -42.46 -72.86
C LEU A 85 -22.99 -42.07 -71.50
N LYS A 86 -24.22 -41.57 -71.48
CA LYS A 86 -24.89 -41.10 -70.26
C LYS A 86 -25.09 -42.23 -69.24
N ALA A 87 -25.36 -43.45 -69.70
CA ALA A 87 -25.48 -44.63 -68.84
C ALA A 87 -24.14 -45.07 -68.23
N ALA A 88 -23.02 -44.74 -68.87
CA ALA A 88 -21.68 -45.07 -68.41
C ALA A 88 -21.04 -43.97 -67.54
N GLU A 89 -21.67 -42.79 -67.42
CA GLU A 89 -21.24 -41.77 -66.47
C GLU A 89 -21.41 -42.29 -65.04
N GLN A 90 -20.32 -42.23 -64.26
CA GLN A 90 -20.36 -42.64 -62.87
C GLN A 90 -20.94 -41.53 -61.99
N ILE A 91 -22.08 -41.80 -61.38
CA ILE A 91 -22.67 -40.93 -60.35
C ILE A 91 -21.97 -41.20 -59.02
N LEU A 92 -21.59 -40.13 -58.30
CA LEU A 92 -20.98 -40.23 -56.98
C LEU A 92 -21.92 -40.94 -56.00
N GLY A 93 -21.38 -41.76 -55.10
CA GLY A 93 -22.18 -42.51 -54.13
C GLY A 93 -22.77 -41.63 -53.01
N PRO A 94 -23.67 -42.18 -52.18
CA PRO A 94 -24.32 -41.42 -51.11
C PRO A 94 -23.36 -40.75 -50.13
N GLY A 95 -22.24 -41.40 -49.80
CA GLY A 95 -21.23 -40.86 -48.89
C GLY A 95 -20.44 -39.68 -49.47
N GLU A 96 -20.14 -39.69 -50.77
CA GLU A 96 -19.50 -38.56 -51.46
C GLU A 96 -20.46 -37.38 -51.57
N GLN A 97 -21.70 -37.62 -51.98
CA GLN A 97 -22.71 -36.58 -52.11
C GLN A 97 -23.05 -35.93 -50.76
N LEU A 98 -23.18 -36.71 -49.69
CA LEU A 98 -23.37 -36.21 -48.34
C LEU A 98 -22.22 -35.29 -47.90
N ARG A 99 -20.97 -35.69 -48.16
CA ARG A 99 -19.79 -34.84 -47.87
C ARG A 99 -19.78 -33.55 -48.68
N MET A 100 -20.28 -33.58 -49.91
CA MET A 100 -20.42 -32.40 -50.74
C MET A 100 -21.47 -31.43 -50.19
N VAL A 101 -22.60 -31.94 -49.65
CA VAL A 101 -23.60 -31.14 -48.93
C VAL A 101 -23.01 -30.53 -47.66
N ILE A 102 -22.31 -31.32 -46.83
CA ILE A 102 -21.64 -30.82 -45.60
C ILE A 102 -20.68 -29.67 -45.91
N ARG A 103 -19.98 -29.73 -47.05
CA ARG A 103 -19.02 -28.71 -47.49
C ARG A 103 -19.65 -27.56 -48.27
N GLY A 104 -20.97 -27.56 -48.48
CA GLY A 104 -21.67 -26.54 -49.26
C GLY A 104 -21.34 -26.54 -50.76
N ILE A 105 -20.82 -27.66 -51.29
CA ILE A 105 -20.50 -27.79 -52.73
C ILE A 105 -21.78 -27.96 -53.55
N ILE A 106 -22.78 -28.67 -53.01
CA ILE A 106 -24.11 -28.85 -53.60
C ILE A 106 -25.18 -28.62 -52.53
N GLY A 107 -26.39 -28.24 -52.96
CA GLY A 107 -27.56 -28.14 -52.07
C GLY A 107 -28.27 -29.47 -51.84
N PRO A 108 -29.15 -29.58 -50.81
CA PRO A 108 -29.93 -30.78 -50.53
C PRO A 108 -30.79 -31.25 -51.72
N ASP A 109 -31.42 -30.32 -52.44
CA ASP A 109 -32.24 -30.64 -53.62
C ASP A 109 -31.42 -31.29 -54.75
N GLN A 110 -30.18 -30.84 -54.92
CA GLN A 110 -29.27 -31.40 -55.92
C GLN A 110 -28.81 -32.80 -55.52
N MET A 111 -28.51 -33.03 -54.24
CA MET A 111 -28.22 -34.36 -53.71
C MET A 111 -29.43 -35.29 -53.90
N ALA A 112 -30.65 -34.86 -53.60
CA ALA A 112 -31.86 -35.66 -53.81
C ALA A 112 -32.03 -36.07 -55.29
N SER A 113 -31.79 -35.15 -56.22
CA SER A 113 -31.87 -35.44 -57.67
C SER A 113 -30.83 -36.47 -58.13
N GLU A 114 -29.58 -36.35 -57.67
CA GLU A 114 -28.50 -37.27 -58.04
C GLU A 114 -28.65 -38.64 -57.37
N LEU A 115 -29.14 -38.69 -56.12
CA LEU A 115 -29.47 -39.94 -55.43
C LEU A 115 -30.68 -40.65 -56.04
N ALA A 116 -31.67 -39.91 -56.55
CA ALA A 116 -32.80 -40.49 -57.28
C ALA A 116 -32.35 -41.24 -58.54
N ARG A 117 -31.30 -40.77 -59.22
CA ARG A 117 -30.69 -41.48 -60.37
C ARG A 117 -30.01 -42.79 -59.97
N LEU A 118 -29.65 -42.95 -58.69
CA LEU A 118 -29.14 -44.18 -58.10
C LEU A 118 -30.26 -45.08 -57.52
N GLY A 119 -31.53 -44.69 -57.67
CA GLY A 119 -32.68 -45.44 -57.14
C GLY A 119 -32.96 -45.20 -55.66
N ILE A 120 -32.38 -44.18 -55.04
CA ILE A 120 -32.63 -43.79 -53.64
C ILE A 120 -33.80 -42.80 -53.61
N SER A 121 -34.77 -43.01 -52.72
CA SER A 121 -35.94 -42.13 -52.62
C SER A 121 -35.57 -40.73 -52.10
N ASN A 122 -36.36 -39.72 -52.46
CA ASN A 122 -36.19 -38.36 -51.91
C ASN A 122 -36.26 -38.36 -50.37
N GLU A 123 -37.16 -39.16 -49.79
CA GLU A 123 -37.22 -39.35 -48.33
C GLU A 123 -35.90 -39.88 -47.74
N SER A 124 -35.28 -40.86 -48.41
CA SER A 124 -33.98 -41.38 -47.98
C SER A 124 -32.86 -40.36 -48.17
N ALA A 125 -32.93 -39.54 -49.21
CA ALA A 125 -32.01 -38.44 -49.44
C ALA A 125 -32.14 -37.35 -48.36
N ASP A 126 -33.36 -37.01 -47.95
CA ASP A 126 -33.64 -36.06 -46.87
C ASP A 126 -33.14 -36.59 -45.52
N ASN A 127 -33.34 -37.88 -45.24
CA ASN A 127 -32.82 -38.54 -44.04
C ASN A 127 -31.28 -38.54 -44.03
N LEU A 128 -30.63 -38.76 -45.18
CA LEU A 128 -29.18 -38.64 -45.32
C LEU A 128 -28.71 -37.20 -45.11
N ALA A 129 -29.44 -36.21 -45.63
CA ALA A 129 -29.12 -34.81 -45.43
C ALA A 129 -29.26 -34.39 -43.95
N GLN A 130 -30.23 -34.94 -43.20
CA GLN A 130 -30.32 -34.73 -41.76
C GLN A 130 -29.13 -35.34 -41.00
N LEU A 131 -28.60 -36.48 -41.47
CA LEU A 131 -27.36 -37.07 -40.94
C LEU A 131 -26.12 -36.17 -41.18
N ALA A 132 -26.20 -35.18 -42.08
CA ALA A 132 -25.14 -34.22 -42.32
C ALA A 132 -24.94 -33.25 -41.14
N GLU A 133 -25.96 -33.05 -40.31
CA GLU A 133 -25.90 -32.09 -39.20
C GLU A 133 -24.92 -32.58 -38.13
N THR A 134 -23.91 -31.76 -37.86
CA THR A 134 -22.97 -32.03 -36.76
C THR A 134 -23.59 -31.53 -35.46
N LEU A 135 -23.94 -32.46 -34.59
CA LEU A 135 -24.42 -32.13 -33.25
C LEU A 135 -23.26 -31.72 -32.35
N LEU A 136 -23.49 -30.74 -31.49
CA LEU A 136 -22.53 -30.37 -30.44
C LEU A 136 -22.37 -31.54 -29.47
N ASP A 137 -21.14 -31.77 -28.98
CA ASP A 137 -20.90 -32.79 -27.98
C ASP A 137 -21.52 -32.43 -26.61
N PRO A 138 -21.75 -33.40 -25.71
CA PRO A 138 -22.38 -33.17 -24.41
C PRO A 138 -21.72 -32.08 -23.55
N ASN A 139 -20.38 -31.98 -23.55
CA ASN A 139 -19.67 -30.99 -22.75
C ASN A 139 -19.87 -29.58 -23.31
N THR A 140 -19.84 -29.43 -24.64
CA THR A 140 -20.11 -28.13 -25.27
C THR A 140 -21.57 -27.70 -25.02
N LEU A 141 -22.52 -28.64 -25.08
CA LEU A 141 -23.93 -28.38 -24.80
C LEU A 141 -24.16 -27.90 -23.37
N ILE A 142 -23.58 -28.56 -22.36
CA ILE A 142 -23.79 -28.16 -20.97
C ILE A 142 -23.13 -26.81 -20.66
N GLN A 143 -21.97 -26.53 -21.24
CA GLN A 143 -21.33 -25.21 -21.12
C GLN A 143 -22.17 -24.11 -21.77
N ALA A 144 -22.79 -24.38 -22.93
CA ALA A 144 -23.73 -23.44 -23.55
C ALA A 144 -24.97 -23.20 -22.67
N LYS A 145 -25.49 -24.26 -22.04
CA LYS A 145 -26.61 -24.19 -21.07
C LYS A 145 -26.26 -23.27 -19.89
N PHE A 146 -25.13 -23.51 -19.22
CA PHE A 146 -24.69 -22.70 -18.09
C PHE A 146 -24.45 -21.23 -18.45
N ARG A 147 -23.84 -20.97 -19.61
CA ARG A 147 -23.50 -19.60 -20.04
C ARG A 147 -24.68 -18.79 -20.59
N GLY A 148 -25.82 -19.42 -20.86
CA GLY A 148 -26.93 -18.79 -21.58
C GLY A 148 -26.60 -18.41 -23.03
N GLY A 149 -25.64 -19.11 -23.64
CA GLY A 149 -25.18 -18.85 -25.00
C GLY A 149 -26.09 -19.42 -26.09
N PRO A 150 -25.72 -19.25 -27.38
CA PRO A 150 -26.42 -19.91 -28.48
C PRO A 150 -26.53 -21.42 -28.25
N GLY A 151 -27.76 -21.95 -28.26
CA GLY A 151 -28.02 -23.37 -27.99
C GLY A 151 -28.30 -23.73 -26.54
N ALA A 152 -28.30 -22.78 -25.59
CA ALA A 152 -28.62 -23.05 -24.17
C ALA A 152 -29.96 -23.79 -23.99
N GLY A 153 -31.00 -23.39 -24.74
CA GLY A 153 -32.32 -24.03 -24.71
C GLY A 153 -32.42 -25.33 -25.51
N LYS A 154 -31.33 -25.81 -26.11
CA LYS A 154 -31.32 -27.03 -26.96
C LYS A 154 -30.73 -28.25 -26.26
N PHE A 155 -30.19 -28.12 -25.04
CA PHE A 155 -29.50 -29.19 -24.31
C PHE A 155 -30.26 -30.51 -24.35
N ASP A 156 -31.51 -30.55 -23.85
CA ASP A 156 -32.28 -31.80 -23.74
C ASP A 156 -32.59 -32.41 -25.11
N SER A 157 -32.93 -31.57 -26.09
CA SER A 157 -33.26 -32.02 -27.45
C SER A 157 -32.05 -32.63 -28.18
N VAL A 158 -30.87 -32.01 -28.06
CA VAL A 158 -29.66 -32.49 -28.74
C VAL A 158 -29.06 -33.69 -28.01
N MET A 159 -29.12 -33.72 -26.68
CA MET A 159 -28.74 -34.91 -25.90
C MET A 159 -29.58 -36.13 -26.30
N THR A 160 -30.88 -35.94 -26.55
CA THR A 160 -31.76 -37.00 -27.06
C THR A 160 -31.32 -37.48 -28.46
N GLN A 161 -30.97 -36.56 -29.37
CA GLN A 161 -30.47 -36.91 -30.70
C GLN A 161 -29.11 -37.65 -30.66
N LEU A 162 -28.30 -37.37 -29.65
CA LEU A 162 -27.05 -38.10 -29.37
C LEU A 162 -27.27 -39.48 -28.73
N GLY A 163 -28.52 -39.86 -28.43
CA GLY A 163 -28.89 -41.16 -27.87
C GLY A 163 -28.95 -41.21 -26.34
N TYR A 164 -28.87 -40.08 -25.64
CA TYR A 164 -29.07 -40.04 -24.19
C TYR A 164 -30.57 -40.08 -23.84
N THR A 165 -30.92 -40.84 -22.80
CA THR A 165 -32.26 -40.73 -22.19
C THR A 165 -32.38 -39.40 -21.44
N SER A 166 -33.60 -38.91 -21.20
CA SER A 166 -33.81 -37.71 -20.38
C SER A 166 -33.19 -37.83 -18.99
N GLU A 167 -33.29 -39.01 -18.37
CA GLU A 167 -32.63 -39.32 -17.09
C GLU A 167 -31.10 -39.20 -17.19
N SER A 168 -30.49 -39.75 -18.26
CA SER A 168 -29.04 -39.66 -18.46
C SER A 168 -28.59 -38.22 -18.75
N ALA A 169 -29.40 -37.43 -19.46
CA ALA A 169 -29.12 -36.02 -19.73
C ALA A 169 -29.19 -35.18 -18.43
N SER A 170 -30.20 -35.41 -17.58
CA SER A 170 -30.28 -34.80 -16.25
C SER A 170 -29.11 -35.22 -15.36
N ALA A 171 -28.75 -36.51 -15.34
CA ALA A 171 -27.59 -36.98 -14.60
C ALA A 171 -26.29 -36.33 -15.11
N PHE A 172 -26.14 -36.17 -16.43
CA PHE A 172 -25.00 -35.48 -17.04
C PHE A 172 -24.89 -34.01 -16.60
N GLU A 173 -26.02 -33.29 -16.59
CA GLU A 173 -26.07 -31.92 -16.08
C GLU A 173 -25.66 -31.85 -14.62
N GLU A 174 -26.22 -32.70 -13.75
CA GLU A 174 -25.93 -32.70 -12.32
C GLU A 174 -24.44 -32.99 -12.03
N VAL A 175 -23.84 -33.98 -12.71
CA VAL A 175 -22.40 -34.29 -12.51
C VAL A 175 -21.46 -33.26 -13.15
N SER A 176 -21.98 -32.41 -14.06
CA SER A 176 -21.21 -31.33 -14.68
C SER A 176 -21.12 -30.08 -13.79
N LYS A 177 -21.93 -30.00 -12.73
CA LYS A 177 -21.88 -28.89 -11.77
C LYS A 177 -20.59 -28.94 -10.95
N ILE A 178 -20.06 -27.78 -10.62
CA ILE A 178 -18.89 -27.64 -9.77
C ILE A 178 -19.32 -27.76 -8.31
N ILE A 179 -18.82 -28.79 -7.62
CA ILE A 179 -19.07 -29.04 -6.19
C ILE A 179 -17.85 -28.74 -5.29
N GLY A 180 -16.73 -28.33 -5.89
CA GLY A 180 -15.43 -28.22 -5.22
C GLY A 180 -14.72 -29.57 -5.08
N GLY A 181 -13.39 -29.56 -5.19
CA GLY A 181 -12.57 -30.76 -4.96
C GLY A 181 -12.29 -31.00 -3.48
N PRO A 182 -11.66 -32.13 -3.12
CA PRO A 182 -11.23 -32.38 -1.74
C PRO A 182 -10.37 -31.26 -1.15
N SER A 183 -9.52 -30.62 -1.96
CA SER A 183 -8.70 -29.48 -1.53
C SER A 183 -9.53 -28.25 -1.18
N ASP A 184 -10.60 -27.96 -1.94
CA ASP A 184 -11.51 -26.86 -1.64
C ASP A 184 -12.28 -27.13 -0.37
N MET A 185 -12.80 -28.36 -0.21
CA MET A 185 -13.50 -28.78 0.99
C MET A 185 -12.63 -28.68 2.24
N ILE A 186 -11.35 -29.08 2.15
CA ILE A 186 -10.38 -28.91 3.26
C ILE A 186 -10.16 -27.43 3.54
N ARG A 187 -9.96 -26.60 2.51
CA ARG A 187 -9.77 -25.15 2.67
C ARG A 187 -10.99 -24.51 3.33
N TRP A 188 -12.21 -24.85 2.91
CA TRP A 188 -13.45 -24.36 3.51
C TRP A 188 -13.56 -24.78 4.97
N ALA A 189 -13.23 -26.03 5.30
CA ALA A 189 -13.21 -26.51 6.68
C ALA A 189 -12.18 -25.78 7.55
N VAL A 190 -10.94 -25.63 7.06
CA VAL A 190 -9.86 -24.91 7.76
C VAL A 190 -10.20 -23.43 7.96
N ARG A 191 -10.86 -22.81 6.97
CA ARG A 191 -11.34 -21.41 7.04
C ARG A 191 -12.67 -21.26 7.75
N GLU A 192 -13.14 -22.29 8.45
CA GLU A 192 -14.33 -22.24 9.31
C GLU A 192 -15.61 -21.83 8.55
N VAL A 193 -15.65 -22.08 7.23
CA VAL A 193 -16.81 -21.79 6.36
C VAL A 193 -18.06 -22.54 6.81
N PHE A 194 -17.87 -23.73 7.39
CA PHE A 194 -18.95 -24.59 7.87
C PHE A 194 -19.35 -24.33 9.33
N THR A 195 -18.82 -23.27 9.95
CA THR A 195 -19.08 -22.92 11.35
C THR A 195 -19.81 -21.57 11.40
N PRO A 196 -21.17 -21.54 11.40
CA PRO A 196 -21.96 -20.31 11.25
C PRO A 196 -21.61 -19.22 12.25
N GLU A 197 -21.31 -19.60 13.50
CA GLU A 197 -20.94 -18.67 14.56
C GLU A 197 -19.63 -17.93 14.23
N ILE A 198 -18.66 -18.64 13.63
CA ILE A 198 -17.36 -18.06 13.22
C ILE A 198 -17.53 -17.23 11.95
N VAL A 199 -18.32 -17.69 10.98
CA VAL A 199 -18.66 -16.93 9.77
C VAL A 199 -19.24 -15.57 10.15
N GLN A 200 -20.19 -15.54 11.09
CA GLN A 200 -20.80 -14.30 11.58
C GLN A 200 -19.79 -13.45 12.37
N GLN A 201 -19.02 -14.05 13.27
CA GLN A 201 -18.06 -13.34 14.10
C GLN A 201 -16.95 -12.67 13.31
N LEU A 202 -16.45 -13.32 12.25
CA LEU A 202 -15.35 -12.84 11.43
C LEU A 202 -15.80 -12.11 10.16
N GLY A 203 -17.11 -12.06 9.89
CA GLY A 203 -17.64 -11.43 8.68
C GLY A 203 -17.21 -12.16 7.40
N LEU A 204 -17.05 -13.49 7.42
CA LEU A 204 -16.50 -14.21 6.26
C LEU A 204 -17.40 -14.09 5.01
N ALA A 205 -18.70 -13.93 5.21
CA ALA A 205 -19.68 -13.72 4.15
C ALA A 205 -19.86 -12.25 3.75
N ASP A 206 -19.16 -11.32 4.41
CA ASP A 206 -19.28 -9.89 4.13
C ASP A 206 -18.74 -9.57 2.73
N GLU A 207 -19.21 -8.45 2.17
CA GLU A 207 -18.83 -7.95 0.84
C GLU A 207 -19.12 -8.93 -0.32
N PHE A 208 -19.97 -9.93 -0.13
CA PHE A 208 -20.33 -10.90 -1.18
C PHE A 208 -21.04 -10.22 -2.36
N PRO A 209 -20.45 -10.19 -3.57
CA PRO A 209 -21.05 -9.52 -4.73
C PRO A 209 -22.15 -10.37 -5.32
N THR A 210 -23.34 -9.80 -5.57
CA THR A 210 -24.44 -10.51 -6.23
C THR A 210 -24.07 -10.96 -7.66
N GLU A 211 -23.22 -10.21 -8.33
CA GLU A 211 -22.69 -10.48 -9.66
C GLU A 211 -21.81 -11.74 -9.67
N PHE A 212 -21.15 -12.05 -8.55
CA PHE A 212 -20.33 -13.25 -8.43
C PHE A 212 -21.15 -14.52 -8.62
N VAL A 213 -22.38 -14.57 -8.10
CA VAL A 213 -23.31 -15.70 -8.31
C VAL A 213 -23.66 -15.85 -9.79
N THR A 214 -23.86 -14.73 -10.48
CA THR A 214 -24.20 -14.73 -11.92
C THR A 214 -23.04 -15.25 -12.76
N GLU A 215 -21.80 -14.85 -12.46
CA GLU A 215 -20.62 -15.35 -13.18
C GLU A 215 -20.27 -16.80 -12.81
N ALA A 216 -20.43 -17.19 -11.54
CA ALA A 216 -20.22 -18.56 -11.07
C ALA A 216 -21.20 -19.54 -11.75
N ALA A 217 -22.47 -19.16 -11.91
CA ALA A 217 -23.46 -19.99 -12.59
C ALA A 217 -23.07 -20.32 -14.04
N LYS A 218 -22.32 -19.44 -14.74
CA LYS A 218 -21.86 -19.66 -16.13
C LYS A 218 -20.85 -20.79 -16.28
N ILE A 219 -20.23 -21.23 -15.19
CA ILE A 219 -19.31 -22.37 -15.17
C ILE A 219 -19.91 -23.58 -14.45
N GLY A 220 -21.21 -23.55 -14.12
CA GLY A 220 -21.88 -24.64 -13.41
C GLY A 220 -21.64 -24.64 -11.90
N MET A 221 -21.18 -23.53 -11.32
CA MET A 221 -21.02 -23.40 -9.87
C MET A 221 -22.31 -22.85 -9.25
N GLU A 222 -22.90 -23.62 -8.34
CA GLU A 222 -24.10 -23.22 -7.60
C GLU A 222 -23.80 -22.13 -6.56
N GLU A 223 -24.83 -21.38 -6.14
CA GLU A 223 -24.70 -20.23 -5.24
C GLU A 223 -24.08 -20.60 -3.88
N ASN A 224 -24.42 -21.76 -3.32
CA ASN A 224 -23.83 -22.26 -2.08
C ASN A 224 -22.31 -22.49 -2.21
N ILE A 225 -21.86 -23.07 -3.32
CA ILE A 225 -20.44 -23.30 -3.60
C ILE A 225 -19.74 -21.96 -3.82
N ALA A 226 -20.36 -21.04 -4.57
CA ALA A 226 -19.83 -19.69 -4.76
C ALA A 226 -19.68 -18.95 -3.41
N LYS A 227 -20.64 -19.08 -2.50
CA LYS A 227 -20.54 -18.53 -1.14
C LYS A 227 -19.41 -19.17 -0.33
N ASN A 228 -19.21 -20.47 -0.42
CA ASN A 228 -18.10 -21.15 0.27
C ASN A 228 -16.74 -20.67 -0.24
N GLU A 229 -16.62 -20.55 -1.56
CA GLU A 229 -15.43 -20.00 -2.22
C GLU A 229 -15.13 -18.59 -1.73
N TRP A 230 -16.15 -17.74 -1.66
CA TRP A 230 -16.03 -16.39 -1.11
C TRP A 230 -15.63 -16.42 0.36
N MET A 231 -16.33 -17.15 1.23
CA MET A 231 -16.00 -17.18 2.66
C MET A 231 -14.55 -17.63 2.94
N ALA A 232 -13.96 -18.44 2.05
CA ALA A 232 -12.58 -18.89 2.15
C ALA A 232 -11.55 -18.06 1.36
N HIS A 233 -11.94 -16.95 0.70
CA HIS A 233 -11.07 -16.17 -0.18
C HIS A 233 -10.12 -15.22 0.57
N TRP A 234 -10.45 -14.86 1.82
CA TRP A 234 -9.77 -13.82 2.58
C TRP A 234 -8.28 -14.10 2.81
N VAL A 235 -7.45 -13.07 2.66
CA VAL A 235 -6.06 -13.07 3.10
C VAL A 235 -6.03 -12.75 4.59
N LEU A 236 -5.64 -13.73 5.40
CA LEU A 236 -5.60 -13.58 6.86
C LEU A 236 -4.34 -12.86 7.32
N PRO A 237 -4.38 -12.17 8.48
CA PRO A 237 -3.18 -11.63 9.12
C PRO A 237 -2.13 -12.73 9.32
N SER A 238 -0.88 -12.42 9.00
CA SER A 238 0.27 -13.29 9.29
C SER A 238 0.42 -13.54 10.79
N ILE A 239 1.15 -14.59 11.16
CA ILE A 239 1.45 -14.93 12.56
C ILE A 239 2.13 -13.75 13.27
N GLN A 240 3.06 -13.07 12.59
CA GLN A 240 3.76 -11.89 13.12
C GLN A 240 2.80 -10.71 13.34
N GLN A 241 1.86 -10.47 12.41
CA GLN A 241 0.82 -9.47 12.63
C GLN A 241 -0.09 -9.86 13.81
N GLY A 242 -0.38 -11.15 13.99
CA GLY A 242 -1.07 -11.68 15.17
C GLY A 242 -0.35 -11.35 16.48
N PHE A 243 0.97 -11.57 16.53
CA PHE A 243 1.79 -11.20 17.67
C PHE A 243 1.80 -9.69 17.92
N GLU A 244 1.89 -8.87 16.87
CA GLU A 244 1.81 -7.42 17.02
C GLU A 244 0.44 -6.98 17.57
N MET A 245 -0.66 -7.55 17.10
CA MET A 245 -2.00 -7.28 17.64
C MET A 245 -2.09 -7.65 19.13
N LEU A 246 -1.55 -8.81 19.50
CA LEU A 246 -1.50 -9.29 20.88
C LEU A 246 -0.67 -8.34 21.79
N HIS A 247 0.55 -8.00 21.39
CA HIS A 247 1.43 -7.14 22.19
C HIS A 247 0.95 -5.70 22.29
N ARG A 248 0.38 -5.17 21.19
CA ARG A 248 -0.16 -3.80 21.17
C ARG A 248 -1.56 -3.71 21.77
N ARG A 249 -2.15 -4.83 22.19
CA ARG A 249 -3.52 -4.89 22.71
C ARG A 249 -4.51 -4.23 21.76
N ALA A 250 -4.41 -4.60 20.48
CA ALA A 250 -5.24 -4.03 19.42
C ALA A 250 -6.72 -4.10 19.81
N LYS A 251 -7.45 -2.99 19.63
CA LYS A 251 -8.87 -2.94 19.97
C LYS A 251 -9.70 -3.57 18.85
N LYS A 252 -10.59 -4.48 19.23
CA LYS A 252 -11.63 -5.04 18.37
C LYS A 252 -12.78 -4.03 18.19
N PRO A 253 -13.66 -4.24 17.19
CA PRO A 253 -14.82 -3.36 16.96
C PRO A 253 -15.74 -3.22 18.17
N ASP A 254 -15.83 -4.25 19.02
CA ASP A 254 -16.62 -4.26 20.27
C ASP A 254 -15.94 -3.52 21.45
N GLY A 255 -14.75 -2.96 21.23
CA GLY A 255 -13.96 -2.25 22.24
C GLY A 255 -13.10 -3.15 23.13
N SER A 256 -13.25 -4.48 23.07
CA SER A 256 -12.37 -5.41 23.77
C SER A 256 -10.99 -5.50 23.09
N ILE A 257 -9.97 -5.96 23.80
CA ILE A 257 -8.60 -6.07 23.26
C ILE A 257 -8.36 -7.46 22.66
N PHE A 258 -7.44 -7.53 21.71
CA PHE A 258 -6.93 -8.79 21.16
C PHE A 258 -6.16 -9.56 22.24
N VAL A 259 -6.60 -10.78 22.51
CA VAL A 259 -6.07 -11.65 23.58
C VAL A 259 -5.49 -12.96 23.04
N ILE A 260 -4.93 -13.80 23.92
CA ILE A 260 -4.32 -15.09 23.55
C ILE A 260 -5.33 -15.99 22.84
N GLU A 261 -6.58 -16.01 23.29
CA GLU A 261 -7.65 -16.80 22.67
C GLU A 261 -7.95 -16.31 21.24
N ASP A 262 -7.81 -15.02 20.96
CA ASP A 262 -7.93 -14.48 19.60
C ASP A 262 -6.73 -14.92 18.74
N MET A 263 -5.52 -14.97 19.31
CA MET A 263 -4.34 -15.51 18.64
C MET A 263 -4.48 -17.00 18.31
N GLU A 264 -5.00 -17.80 19.24
CA GLU A 264 -5.26 -19.23 19.00
C GLU A 264 -6.27 -19.46 17.88
N ARG A 265 -7.31 -18.63 17.79
CA ARG A 265 -8.27 -18.66 16.68
C ARG A 265 -7.58 -18.29 15.36
N LEU A 266 -6.77 -17.24 15.33
CA LEU A 266 -6.01 -16.86 14.13
C LEU A 266 -5.09 -17.99 13.66
N LEU A 267 -4.36 -18.63 14.57
CA LEU A 267 -3.51 -19.77 14.26
C LEU A 267 -4.30 -20.97 13.73
N ARG A 268 -5.53 -21.18 14.22
CA ARG A 268 -6.43 -22.21 13.70
C ARG A 268 -6.80 -21.96 12.23
N VAL A 269 -7.29 -20.76 11.91
CA VAL A 269 -7.73 -20.44 10.53
C VAL A 269 -6.55 -20.29 9.55
N GLN A 270 -5.33 -20.08 10.06
CA GLN A 270 -4.07 -20.16 9.31
C GLN A 270 -3.52 -21.59 9.15
N ASP A 271 -4.27 -22.60 9.59
CA ASP A 271 -3.89 -24.02 9.50
C ASP A 271 -2.63 -24.41 10.30
N VAL A 272 -2.33 -23.70 11.39
CA VAL A 272 -1.27 -24.12 12.32
C VAL A 272 -1.77 -25.32 13.11
N MET A 273 -1.00 -26.42 13.09
CA MET A 273 -1.38 -27.66 13.78
C MET A 273 -1.64 -27.40 15.27
N PRO A 274 -2.68 -28.01 15.87
CA PRO A 274 -3.05 -27.78 17.27
C PRO A 274 -1.88 -27.88 18.27
N PHE A 275 -0.99 -28.86 18.05
CA PHE A 275 0.22 -29.06 18.87
C PHE A 275 1.12 -27.82 18.93
N PHE A 276 1.30 -27.10 17.82
CA PHE A 276 2.21 -25.96 17.74
C PHE A 276 1.58 -24.63 18.18
N ARG A 277 0.25 -24.53 18.28
CA ARG A 277 -0.41 -23.22 18.54
C ARG A 277 0.04 -22.59 19.85
N GLY A 278 0.07 -23.38 20.92
CA GLY A 278 0.56 -22.95 22.23
C GLY A 278 2.05 -22.60 22.20
N LEU A 279 2.86 -23.45 21.56
CA LEU A 279 4.32 -23.25 21.47
C LEU A 279 4.68 -21.96 20.70
N VAL A 280 4.05 -21.75 19.55
CA VAL A 280 4.22 -20.55 18.73
C VAL A 280 3.75 -19.30 19.48
N THR A 281 2.65 -19.39 20.24
CA THR A 281 2.16 -18.26 21.03
C THR A 281 3.10 -17.92 22.19
N GLN A 282 3.71 -18.90 22.84
CA GLN A 282 4.66 -18.67 23.94
C GLN A 282 5.90 -17.87 23.48
N ILE A 283 6.44 -18.18 22.31
CA ILE A 283 7.61 -17.49 21.75
C ILE A 283 7.30 -16.07 21.23
N ALA A 284 6.03 -15.64 21.27
CA ALA A 284 5.67 -14.27 20.94
C ALA A 284 6.28 -13.28 21.95
N PHE A 285 6.36 -13.68 23.22
CA PHE A 285 6.78 -12.80 24.32
C PHE A 285 8.29 -12.79 24.50
N ASN A 286 8.83 -11.62 24.85
CA ASN A 286 10.27 -11.49 25.10
C ASN A 286 10.66 -12.18 26.42
N PRO A 287 11.75 -12.97 26.44
CA PRO A 287 12.34 -13.43 27.68
C PRO A 287 12.92 -12.23 28.47
N TYR A 288 13.20 -12.44 29.76
CA TYR A 288 13.88 -11.43 30.56
C TYR A 288 15.24 -11.06 29.96
N THR A 289 15.64 -9.79 30.07
CA THR A 289 16.97 -9.40 29.60
C THR A 289 18.05 -9.90 30.56
N ARG A 290 19.27 -10.11 30.07
CA ARG A 290 20.40 -10.50 30.93
C ARG A 290 20.61 -9.55 32.12
N VAL A 291 20.34 -8.27 31.92
CA VAL A 291 20.47 -7.24 32.96
C VAL A 291 19.39 -7.40 34.02
N ASP A 292 18.15 -7.62 33.60
CA ASP A 292 17.02 -7.81 34.51
C ASP A 292 17.17 -9.11 35.29
N VAL A 293 17.59 -10.20 34.65
CA VAL A 293 17.89 -11.47 35.32
C VAL A 293 18.90 -11.27 36.46
N ARG A 294 20.00 -10.54 36.21
CA ARG A 294 20.99 -10.25 37.28
C ARG A 294 20.41 -9.43 38.42
N ARG A 295 19.63 -8.40 38.10
CA ARG A 295 18.99 -7.52 39.10
C ARG A 295 17.96 -8.29 39.92
N MET A 296 17.14 -9.11 39.27
CA MET A 296 16.14 -9.97 39.92
C MET A 296 16.81 -10.99 40.83
N HIS A 297 17.92 -11.61 40.42
CA HIS A 297 18.72 -12.45 41.31
C HIS A 297 19.25 -11.68 42.51
N LYS A 298 19.84 -10.49 42.30
CA LYS A 298 20.34 -9.64 43.40
C LYS A 298 19.27 -9.28 44.42
N MET A 299 18.03 -9.07 43.95
CA MET A 299 16.87 -8.76 44.80
C MET A 299 16.20 -9.99 45.40
N GLY A 300 16.71 -11.21 45.13
CA GLY A 300 16.11 -12.46 45.60
C GLY A 300 14.79 -12.84 44.91
N VAL A 301 14.43 -12.16 43.81
CA VAL A 301 13.23 -12.47 43.01
C VAL A 301 13.43 -13.76 42.22
N LEU A 302 14.64 -13.97 41.69
CA LEU A 302 15.02 -15.23 41.05
C LEU A 302 16.04 -15.94 41.93
N ASN A 303 15.79 -17.22 42.20
CA ASN A 303 16.82 -18.10 42.76
C ASN A 303 17.81 -18.55 41.67
N ARG A 304 18.84 -19.31 42.05
CA ARG A 304 19.88 -19.80 41.12
C ARG A 304 19.30 -20.62 39.96
N GLU A 305 18.38 -21.54 40.23
CA GLU A 305 17.77 -22.41 39.20
C GLU A 305 16.91 -21.60 38.22
N GLN A 306 16.11 -20.67 38.75
CA GLN A 306 15.29 -19.75 37.95
C GLN A 306 16.17 -18.77 37.15
N THR A 307 17.32 -18.37 37.69
CA THR A 307 18.32 -17.55 36.98
C THR A 307 18.90 -18.31 35.79
N LYS A 308 19.26 -19.59 35.98
CA LYS A 308 19.70 -20.47 34.89
C LYS A 308 18.61 -20.63 33.83
N SER A 309 17.38 -20.95 34.24
CA SER A 309 16.23 -21.09 33.33
C SER A 309 16.02 -19.81 32.52
N ALA A 310 16.04 -18.64 33.16
CA ALA A 310 15.86 -17.36 32.47
C ALA A 310 16.97 -17.06 31.45
N TYR A 311 18.20 -17.53 31.69
CA TYR A 311 19.25 -17.47 30.67
C TYR A 311 18.99 -18.44 29.51
N MET A 312 18.48 -19.65 29.78
CA MET A 312 18.10 -20.58 28.72
C MET A 312 16.96 -20.02 27.84
N ASP A 313 15.99 -19.32 28.43
CA ASP A 313 14.89 -18.66 27.70
C ASP A 313 15.38 -17.58 26.73
N ILE A 314 16.54 -16.96 26.98
CA ILE A 314 17.20 -16.01 26.07
C ILE A 314 17.86 -16.73 24.87
N GLY A 315 18.09 -18.04 24.97
CA GLY A 315 18.74 -18.86 23.96
C GLY A 315 20.17 -19.28 24.31
N PHE A 316 20.60 -19.14 25.57
CA PHE A 316 21.83 -19.79 26.02
C PHE A 316 21.62 -21.32 26.07
N ASP A 317 22.60 -22.08 25.58
CA ASP A 317 22.67 -23.50 25.89
C ASP A 317 22.91 -23.74 27.39
N GLU A 318 22.76 -24.99 27.83
CA GLU A 318 22.80 -25.33 29.26
C GLU A 318 24.13 -24.95 29.93
N ASP A 319 25.25 -25.20 29.26
CA ASP A 319 26.60 -24.91 29.79
C ASP A 319 26.85 -23.41 29.93
N LYS A 320 26.44 -22.61 28.94
CA LYS A 320 26.55 -21.15 28.98
C LYS A 320 25.60 -20.56 30.01
N ALA A 321 24.38 -21.09 30.13
CA ALA A 321 23.41 -20.65 31.14
C ALA A 321 23.94 -20.92 32.55
N GLU A 322 24.55 -22.09 32.79
CA GLU A 322 25.21 -22.44 34.04
C GLU A 322 26.36 -21.48 34.37
N THR A 323 27.25 -21.24 33.40
CA THR A 323 28.41 -20.33 33.56
C THR A 323 27.96 -18.89 33.84
N MET A 324 26.95 -18.40 33.12
CA MET A 324 26.38 -17.06 33.32
C MET A 324 25.68 -16.93 34.68
N THR A 325 25.05 -18.01 35.14
CA THR A 325 24.44 -18.07 36.48
C THR A 325 25.51 -17.98 37.55
N ALA A 326 26.61 -18.75 37.44
CA ALA A 326 27.74 -18.68 38.36
C ALA A 326 28.36 -17.27 38.42
N PHE A 327 28.59 -16.65 37.25
CA PHE A 327 29.03 -15.26 37.17
C PHE A 327 28.07 -14.32 37.89
N THR A 328 26.76 -14.48 37.67
CA THR A 328 25.73 -13.61 38.28
C THR A 328 25.67 -13.75 39.80
N VAL A 329 25.83 -14.96 40.33
CA VAL A 329 25.91 -15.21 41.77
C VAL A 329 27.15 -14.55 42.35
N GLN A 330 28.32 -14.75 41.74
CA GLN A 330 29.57 -14.15 42.19
C GLN A 330 29.52 -12.61 42.14
N PHE A 331 29.13 -12.05 41.00
CA PHE A 331 29.01 -10.60 40.77
C PHE A 331 28.08 -9.92 41.78
N ASN A 332 27.02 -10.60 42.22
CA ASN A 332 26.09 -10.04 43.21
C ASN A 332 26.60 -10.21 44.65
N THR A 333 27.41 -11.23 44.95
CA THR A 333 28.03 -11.48 46.26
C THR A 333 29.21 -10.53 46.54
N GLU A 334 30.00 -10.15 45.52
CA GLU A 334 31.15 -9.24 45.65
C GLU A 334 30.77 -7.78 45.98
N SER A 335 29.47 -7.47 46.15
CA SER A 335 29.02 -6.09 46.44
C SER A 335 28.85 -5.75 47.93
N GLU A 336 29.36 -6.60 48.85
CA GLU A 336 29.60 -6.21 50.24
C GLU A 336 31.01 -5.58 50.42
N ARG A 337 31.11 -4.27 50.14
CA ARG A 337 32.12 -3.31 50.64
C ARG A 337 33.61 -3.65 50.44
N ASP A 338 34.09 -3.60 49.20
CA ASP A 338 35.49 -3.21 48.97
C ASP A 338 35.57 -1.68 48.89
N LEU A 339 36.42 -1.07 49.72
CA LEU A 339 36.71 0.37 49.63
C LEU A 339 37.18 0.69 48.22
N THR A 340 36.60 1.69 47.57
CA THR A 340 37.10 2.12 46.26
C THR A 340 38.44 2.85 46.43
N LYS A 341 39.31 2.83 45.41
CA LYS A 341 40.53 3.67 45.35
C LYS A 341 40.23 5.13 45.76
N THR A 342 39.10 5.66 45.33
CA THR A 342 38.67 7.02 45.65
C THR A 342 38.39 7.23 47.13
N GLU A 343 37.78 6.26 47.81
CA GLU A 343 37.51 6.34 49.25
C GLU A 343 38.79 6.21 50.06
N ILE A 344 39.71 5.33 49.65
CA ILE A 344 41.04 5.18 50.26
C ILE A 344 41.82 6.50 50.13
N MET A 345 41.89 7.08 48.92
CA MET A 345 42.59 8.35 48.70
C MET A 345 41.96 9.52 49.46
N ARG A 346 40.62 9.57 49.58
CA ARG A 346 39.95 10.60 50.41
C ARG A 346 40.28 10.46 51.90
N ALA A 347 40.41 9.24 52.40
CA ALA A 347 40.83 9.00 53.78
C ALA A 347 42.28 9.45 53.98
N PHE A 348 43.16 9.18 53.01
CA PHE A 348 44.55 9.63 53.02
C PHE A 348 44.67 11.17 52.97
N ASP A 349 43.96 11.83 52.05
CA ASP A 349 43.94 13.30 51.92
C ASP A 349 43.48 14.01 53.19
N ARG A 350 42.59 13.38 53.96
CA ARG A 350 42.06 13.91 55.23
C ARG A 350 42.92 13.55 56.44
N GLY A 351 44.06 12.89 56.23
CA GLY A 351 44.94 12.40 57.30
C GLY A 351 44.32 11.33 58.18
N VAL A 352 43.24 10.68 57.73
CA VAL A 352 42.55 9.60 58.48
C VAL A 352 43.40 8.32 58.47
N ILE A 353 44.16 8.11 57.40
CA ILE A 353 45.11 6.99 57.24
C ILE A 353 46.47 7.55 56.82
N ASN A 354 47.55 6.83 57.18
CA ASN A 354 48.92 7.20 56.82
C ASN A 354 49.36 6.51 55.52
N GLU A 355 50.55 6.86 55.01
CA GLU A 355 51.06 6.32 53.74
C GLU A 355 51.14 4.79 53.72
N SER A 356 51.64 4.17 54.81
CA SER A 356 51.73 2.71 54.93
C SER A 356 50.36 2.05 54.83
N ALA A 357 49.39 2.51 55.61
CA ALA A 357 48.02 1.99 55.60
C ALA A 357 47.32 2.24 54.24
N THR A 358 47.71 3.31 53.54
CA THR A 358 47.19 3.62 52.20
C THR A 358 47.74 2.64 51.16
N VAL A 359 49.03 2.28 51.24
CA VAL A 359 49.62 1.25 50.36
C VAL A 359 48.95 -0.10 50.58
N ASP A 360 48.74 -0.50 51.83
CA ASP A 360 48.10 -1.78 52.17
C ASP A 360 46.67 -1.85 51.62
N LEU A 361 45.86 -0.82 51.87
CA LEU A 361 44.48 -0.76 51.37
C LEU A 361 44.40 -0.66 49.84
N LEU A 362 45.35 0.02 49.19
CA LEU A 362 45.43 0.06 47.73
C LEU A 362 45.82 -1.31 47.15
N SER A 363 46.66 -2.07 47.85
CA SER A 363 47.02 -3.45 47.49
C SER A 363 45.83 -4.39 47.60
N ASP A 364 45.01 -4.26 48.64
CA ASP A 364 43.79 -5.07 48.84
C ASP A 364 42.77 -4.89 47.71
N VAL A 365 42.74 -3.70 47.07
CA VAL A 365 41.88 -3.42 45.91
C VAL A 365 42.57 -3.68 44.56
N GLY A 366 43.71 -4.39 44.58
CA GLY A 366 44.41 -4.88 43.40
C GLY A 366 45.40 -3.90 42.75
N ILE A 367 45.85 -2.85 43.45
CA ILE A 367 46.88 -1.93 42.96
C ILE A 367 48.25 -2.36 43.50
N PRO A 368 49.22 -2.70 42.63
CA PRO A 368 50.56 -3.09 43.06
C PRO A 368 51.25 -2.02 43.92
N ALA A 369 52.07 -2.44 44.88
CA ALA A 369 52.70 -1.55 45.85
C ALA A 369 53.51 -0.41 45.21
N GLU A 370 54.20 -0.68 44.10
CA GLU A 370 54.97 0.32 43.34
C GLU A 370 54.04 1.37 42.73
N ALA A 371 52.88 0.95 42.21
CA ALA A 371 51.87 1.86 41.67
C ALA A 371 51.19 2.67 42.78
N ALA A 372 50.93 2.07 43.94
CA ALA A 372 50.36 2.75 45.10
C ALA A 372 51.27 3.88 45.60
N GLN A 373 52.59 3.65 45.67
CA GLN A 373 53.57 4.68 46.04
C GLN A 373 53.59 5.86 45.06
N ILE A 374 53.51 5.60 43.75
CA ILE A 374 53.43 6.66 42.73
C ILE A 374 52.13 7.47 42.88
N ILE A 375 51.01 6.80 43.14
CA ILE A 375 49.71 7.46 43.35
C ILE A 375 49.76 8.38 44.57
N ILE A 376 50.31 7.89 45.69
CA ILE A 376 50.47 8.65 46.94
C ILE A 376 51.39 9.86 46.71
N ALA A 377 52.55 9.67 46.10
CA ALA A 377 53.49 10.75 45.81
C ALA A 377 52.89 11.83 44.88
N THR A 378 52.13 11.41 43.87
CA THR A 378 51.43 12.33 42.96
C THR A 378 50.35 13.12 43.71
N GLN A 379 49.62 12.48 44.61
CA GLN A 379 48.57 13.12 45.40
C GLN A 379 49.16 14.12 46.41
N LEU A 380 50.24 13.76 47.10
CA LEU A 380 50.95 14.68 48.00
C LEU A 380 51.49 15.90 47.26
N ALA A 381 52.06 15.70 46.07
CA ALA A 381 52.50 16.80 45.22
C ALA A 381 51.31 17.70 44.81
N LYS A 382 50.17 17.12 44.45
CA LYS A 382 48.96 17.88 44.12
C LYS A 382 48.45 18.70 45.31
N VAL A 383 48.32 18.11 46.50
CA VAL A 383 47.85 18.82 47.70
C VAL A 383 48.78 19.97 48.07
N SER A 384 50.10 19.77 47.95
CA SER A 384 51.09 20.83 48.15
C SER A 384 50.95 21.97 47.12
N MET A 385 50.66 21.67 45.86
CA MET A 385 50.39 22.67 44.83
C MET A 385 49.09 23.42 45.08
N ASP A 386 47.99 22.71 45.39
CA ASP A 386 46.67 23.31 45.67
C ASP A 386 46.74 24.29 46.87
N THR A 387 47.48 23.92 47.93
CA THR A 387 47.70 24.78 49.10
C THR A 387 48.48 26.06 48.72
N THR A 388 49.49 25.91 47.86
CA THR A 388 50.31 27.04 47.38
C THR A 388 49.49 27.98 46.50
N ASP A 389 48.61 27.45 45.67
CA ASP A 389 47.69 28.23 44.83
C ASP A 389 46.68 29.01 45.69
N GLU A 390 46.10 28.40 46.72
CA GLU A 390 45.18 29.09 47.65
C GLU A 390 45.88 30.24 48.40
N LEU A 391 47.08 30.01 48.94
CA LEU A 391 47.86 31.06 49.60
C LEU A 391 48.22 32.19 48.65
N SER A 392 48.56 31.87 47.40
CA SER A 392 48.84 32.85 46.37
C SER A 392 47.63 33.71 46.01
N ASP A 393 46.44 33.10 45.89
CA ASP A 393 45.20 33.84 45.60
C ASP A 393 44.82 34.78 46.75
N ILE A 394 45.02 34.38 48.01
CA ILE A 394 44.81 35.25 49.18
C ILE A 394 45.67 36.52 49.10
N GLU A 395 46.96 36.40 48.80
CA GLU A 395 47.85 37.56 48.67
C GLU A 395 47.50 38.43 47.47
N ILE A 396 47.07 37.83 46.34
CA ILE A 396 46.58 38.58 45.18
C ILE A 396 45.34 39.40 45.52
N ASP A 397 44.40 38.86 46.30
CA ASP A 397 43.20 39.57 46.71
C ASP A 397 43.55 40.74 47.65
N ARG A 398 44.48 40.55 48.60
CA ARG A 398 45.02 41.65 49.43
C ARG A 398 45.62 42.78 48.58
N TYR A 399 46.30 42.45 47.49
CA TYR A 399 46.85 43.43 46.55
C TYR A 399 45.76 44.17 45.74
N ILE A 400 44.71 43.47 45.31
CA ILE A 400 43.58 44.06 44.56
C ILE A 400 42.81 45.04 45.44
N ASP A 401 42.60 44.68 46.71
CA ASP A 401 41.90 45.49 47.71
C ASP A 401 42.76 46.67 48.21
N GLY A 402 44.03 46.73 47.80
CA GLY A 402 44.96 47.81 48.12
C GLY A 402 45.55 47.72 49.54
N LEU A 403 45.47 46.54 50.18
CA LEU A 403 46.02 46.28 51.51
C LEU A 403 47.54 46.07 51.48
N ILE A 404 48.09 45.67 50.33
CA ILE A 404 49.53 45.52 50.09
C ILE A 404 49.94 46.17 48.77
N THR A 405 51.21 46.55 48.70
CA THR A 405 51.87 47.08 47.50
C THR A 405 52.29 45.97 46.54
N GLU A 406 52.74 46.36 45.34
CA GLU A 406 53.19 45.40 44.33
C GLU A 406 54.47 44.68 44.74
N ASP A 407 55.40 45.39 45.35
CA ASP A 407 56.65 44.83 45.86
C ASP A 407 56.38 43.85 47.02
N GLU A 408 55.45 44.19 47.91
CA GLU A 408 55.03 43.30 49.01
C GLU A 408 54.32 42.03 48.53
N LEU A 409 53.54 42.10 47.44
CA LEU A 409 52.95 40.91 46.82
C LEU A 409 54.04 40.01 46.22
N GLN A 410 55.04 40.60 45.56
CA GLN A 410 56.15 39.85 44.99
C GLN A 410 56.92 39.11 46.07
N ASP A 411 57.26 39.78 47.18
CA ASP A 411 57.96 39.17 48.31
C ASP A 411 57.15 38.01 48.92
N ALA A 412 55.84 38.19 49.11
CA ALA A 412 54.96 37.15 49.64
C ALA A 412 54.94 35.90 48.72
N LEU A 413 54.78 36.10 47.40
CA LEU A 413 54.76 35.00 46.44
C LEU A 413 56.11 34.27 46.32
N THR A 414 57.25 34.96 46.54
CA THR A 414 58.56 34.28 46.55
C THR A 414 58.76 33.36 47.76
N THR A 415 58.00 33.54 48.83
CA THR A 415 58.08 32.69 50.04
C THR A 415 57.41 31.32 49.83
N PHE A 416 56.58 31.17 48.79
CA PHE A 416 55.82 29.95 48.51
C PHE A 416 56.55 28.92 47.62
N ASP A 417 57.89 28.99 47.51
CA ASP A 417 58.73 28.09 46.68
C ASP A 417 58.30 28.00 45.20
N LEU A 418 57.64 29.05 44.69
CA LEU A 418 57.25 29.18 43.30
C LEU A 418 58.46 29.44 42.39
N THR A 419 58.46 28.87 41.19
CA THR A 419 59.47 29.22 40.17
C THR A 419 59.29 30.66 39.72
N ALA A 420 60.38 31.30 39.25
CA ALA A 420 60.34 32.68 38.75
C ALA A 420 59.25 32.91 37.67
N SER A 421 59.03 31.92 36.80
CA SER A 421 57.98 31.98 35.77
C SER A 421 56.57 31.93 36.35
N GLN A 422 56.34 31.16 37.42
CA GLN A 422 55.05 31.08 38.11
C GLN A 422 54.75 32.37 38.87
N THR A 423 55.74 32.92 39.58
CA THR A 423 55.62 34.21 40.27
C THR A 423 55.25 35.32 39.29
N GLU A 424 55.92 35.43 38.14
CA GLU A 424 55.59 36.45 37.15
C GLU A 424 54.19 36.27 36.55
N LEU A 425 53.74 35.03 36.33
CA LEU A 425 52.39 34.76 35.85
C LEU A 425 51.33 35.23 36.86
N LEU A 426 51.55 34.99 38.15
CA LEU A 426 50.66 35.42 39.23
C LEU A 426 50.67 36.95 39.39
N MET A 427 51.84 37.58 39.33
CA MET A 427 51.98 39.05 39.31
C MET A 427 51.24 39.68 38.12
N ALA A 428 51.36 39.11 36.93
CA ALA A 428 50.61 39.55 35.74
C ALA A 428 49.10 39.39 35.90
N LYS A 429 48.63 38.27 36.50
CA LYS A 429 47.22 38.08 36.85
C LYS A 429 46.73 39.13 37.85
N ALA A 430 47.51 39.44 38.88
CA ALA A 430 47.18 40.41 39.92
C ALA A 430 47.04 41.83 39.35
N ARG A 431 48.04 42.29 38.57
CA ARG A 431 48.00 43.58 37.85
C ARG A 431 46.74 43.71 36.99
N ARG A 432 46.40 42.66 36.25
CA ARG A 432 45.20 42.62 35.40
C ARG A 432 43.90 42.68 36.20
N LYS A 433 43.78 41.92 37.29
CA LYS A 433 42.59 41.93 38.16
C LYS A 433 42.40 43.32 38.77
N ARG A 434 43.45 43.96 39.27
CA ARG A 434 43.41 45.32 39.85
C ARG A 434 42.96 46.40 38.85
N LEU A 435 43.40 46.31 37.58
CA LEU A 435 42.95 47.21 36.51
C LEU A 435 41.45 47.09 36.22
N ARG A 436 40.87 45.88 36.28
CA ARG A 436 39.44 45.63 36.05
C ARG A 436 38.55 46.10 37.20
N SER A 437 39.07 46.18 38.43
CA SER A 437 38.32 46.62 39.61
C SER A 437 38.09 48.14 39.72
N ARG A 438 38.55 48.95 38.76
CA ARG A 438 38.19 50.39 38.68
C ARG A 438 36.74 50.56 38.20
N LYS A 439 35.81 50.82 39.13
CA LYS A 439 34.38 51.06 38.82
C LYS A 439 34.19 52.40 38.08
N LEU A 440 33.68 52.36 36.84
CA LEU A 440 33.17 53.52 36.10
C LEU A 440 31.65 53.69 36.37
N PRO A 441 31.09 54.92 36.35
CA PRO A 441 29.66 55.15 36.53
C PRO A 441 28.83 54.58 35.36
N PRO A 442 27.52 54.31 35.53
CA PRO A 442 26.66 53.88 34.43
C PRO A 442 26.52 54.94 33.34
N ALA A 443 26.42 54.53 32.07
CA ALA A 443 26.28 55.45 30.93
C ALA A 443 25.04 56.38 31.04
N ALA A 444 23.94 55.86 31.60
CA ALA A 444 22.72 56.65 31.84
C ALA A 444 22.99 57.85 32.77
N THR A 445 23.80 57.65 33.81
CA THR A 445 24.19 58.70 34.75
C THR A 445 25.06 59.76 34.07
N VAL A 446 25.96 59.37 33.16
CA VAL A 446 26.77 60.32 32.38
C VAL A 446 25.89 61.19 31.47
N VAL A 447 24.90 60.59 30.80
CA VAL A 447 23.95 61.33 29.95
C VAL A 447 23.07 62.27 30.78
N GLU A 448 22.67 61.86 31.98
CA GLU A 448 21.91 62.69 32.92
C GLU A 448 22.73 63.88 33.40
N TRP A 449 23.97 63.66 33.85
CA TRP A 449 24.88 64.73 34.26
C TRP A 449 25.07 65.76 33.15
N ARG A 450 25.20 65.30 31.90
CA ARG A 450 25.29 66.21 30.75
C ARG A 450 24.00 66.99 30.55
N ARG A 451 22.83 66.33 30.56
CA ARG A 451 21.52 67.00 30.38
C ARG A 451 21.25 68.05 31.45
N ASN A 452 21.68 67.78 32.67
CA ASN A 452 21.53 68.68 33.82
C ASN A 452 22.65 69.73 33.89
N GLY A 453 23.58 69.77 32.93
CA GLY A 453 24.67 70.74 32.85
C GLY A 453 25.80 70.53 33.89
N GLN A 454 25.83 69.37 34.55
CA GLN A 454 26.84 69.03 35.58
C GLN A 454 28.19 68.63 34.98
N ILE A 455 28.22 68.18 33.72
CA ILE A 455 29.44 67.92 32.94
C ILE A 455 29.32 68.49 31.53
N THR A 456 30.45 68.80 30.91
CA THR A 456 30.50 69.29 29.52
C THR A 456 30.24 68.18 28.50
N ASP A 457 29.86 68.55 27.28
CA ASP A 457 29.66 67.61 26.17
C ASP A 457 30.93 66.80 25.87
N GLU A 458 32.09 67.46 25.90
CA GLU A 458 33.40 66.83 25.74
C GLU A 458 33.68 65.82 26.85
N ARG A 459 33.35 66.17 28.11
CA ARG A 459 33.57 65.29 29.26
C ARG A 459 32.63 64.09 29.24
N ALA A 460 31.38 64.28 28.83
CA ALA A 460 30.42 63.20 28.65
C ALA A 460 30.85 62.25 27.53
N ASN A 461 31.39 62.79 26.43
CA ASN A 461 31.88 62.01 25.30
C ASN A 461 33.10 61.14 25.69
N ASP A 462 34.10 61.70 26.38
CA ASP A 462 35.28 60.95 26.88
C ASP A 462 34.89 59.83 27.87
N LEU A 463 33.94 60.09 28.77
CA LEU A 463 33.48 59.06 29.72
C LEU A 463 32.77 57.90 29.00
N LEU A 464 31.93 58.20 28.01
CA LEU A 464 31.25 57.17 27.23
C LEU A 464 32.21 56.42 26.29
N ASP A 465 33.27 57.07 25.80
CA ASP A 465 34.35 56.42 25.04
C ASP A 465 35.11 55.40 25.88
N ARG A 466 35.51 55.77 27.11
CA ARG A 466 36.18 54.85 28.05
C ARG A 466 35.32 53.67 28.49
N MET A 467 33.99 53.81 28.40
CA MET A 467 33.03 52.73 28.64
C MET A 467 32.82 51.83 27.40
N GLY A 468 33.41 52.18 26.26
CA GLY A 468 33.37 51.39 25.02
C GLY A 468 32.17 51.69 24.10
N TYR A 469 31.47 52.81 24.28
CA TYR A 469 30.38 53.18 23.37
C TYR A 469 30.94 53.79 22.08
N ASP A 470 30.54 53.25 20.94
CA ASP A 470 30.91 53.76 19.61
C ASP A 470 30.46 55.22 19.37
N GLU A 471 31.21 55.95 18.55
CA GLU A 471 30.99 57.38 18.27
C GLU A 471 29.55 57.70 17.84
N VAL A 472 28.94 56.83 17.03
CA VAL A 472 27.56 57.02 16.56
C VAL A 472 26.57 56.96 17.73
N PHE A 473 26.74 56.00 18.64
CA PHE A 473 25.87 55.87 19.81
C PHE A 473 26.09 56.98 20.82
N ARG A 474 27.34 57.44 21.02
CA ARG A 474 27.62 58.61 21.87
C ARG A 474 26.91 59.86 21.36
N ARG A 475 26.94 60.09 20.05
CA ARG A 475 26.22 61.22 19.41
C ARG A 475 24.70 61.10 19.58
N LEU A 476 24.15 59.89 19.43
CA LEU A 476 22.72 59.64 19.62
C LEU A 476 22.29 59.88 21.08
N MET A 477 23.09 59.39 22.04
CA MET A 477 22.82 59.56 23.47
C MET A 477 22.88 61.03 23.92
N LEU A 478 23.74 61.83 23.30
CA LEU A 478 23.91 63.26 23.60
C LEU A 478 23.03 64.20 22.75
N GLY A 479 22.24 63.68 21.80
CA GLY A 479 21.34 64.48 20.95
C GLY A 479 20.10 65.05 21.68
N LYS A 480 19.64 66.24 21.28
CA LYS A 480 18.37 66.85 21.79
C LYS A 480 17.16 66.14 21.16
N LYS A 481 16.19 65.68 21.97
CA LYS A 481 14.90 65.13 21.50
C LYS A 481 13.78 66.18 21.67
N GLU A 482 13.06 66.51 20.59
CA GLU A 482 11.75 67.17 20.64
C GLU A 482 10.68 66.17 21.13
N LYS A 483 9.79 66.62 22.01
CA LYS A 483 8.75 65.78 22.63
C LYS A 483 7.48 65.86 21.77
N LEU A 484 7.09 64.79 21.07
CA LEU A 484 5.83 64.74 20.32
C LEU A 484 4.62 64.60 21.28
N SER A 485 3.53 65.33 21.01
CA SER A 485 2.25 65.30 21.75
C SER A 485 1.50 63.97 21.56
N SER A 486 0.67 63.57 22.52
CA SER A 486 -0.01 62.26 22.50
C SER A 486 -1.24 62.22 21.57
N ARG A 487 -1.66 61.02 21.13
CA ARG A 487 -2.90 60.82 20.35
C ARG A 487 -4.12 61.45 21.03
N ALA A 488 -4.25 61.29 22.34
CA ALA A 488 -5.41 61.76 23.09
C ALA A 488 -5.50 63.28 23.09
N ASP A 489 -4.37 63.97 23.21
CA ASP A 489 -4.31 65.43 23.17
C ASP A 489 -4.72 65.96 21.80
N ILE A 490 -4.25 65.32 20.72
CA ILE A 490 -4.55 65.73 19.34
C ILE A 490 -6.05 65.61 19.05
N LEU A 491 -6.68 64.50 19.43
CA LEU A 491 -8.13 64.32 19.21
C LEU A 491 -8.97 65.25 20.08
N ASN A 492 -8.55 65.52 21.32
CA ASN A 492 -9.20 66.51 22.18
C ASN A 492 -9.10 67.93 21.59
N TRP A 493 -7.94 68.30 21.06
CA TRP A 493 -7.77 69.59 20.38
C TRP A 493 -8.66 69.72 19.15
N LEU A 494 -8.85 68.65 18.38
CA LEU A 494 -9.73 68.63 17.23
C LEU A 494 -11.20 68.80 17.61
N ASP A 495 -11.67 68.07 18.63
CA ASP A 495 -13.05 68.15 19.13
C ASP A 495 -13.36 69.54 19.72
N ARG A 496 -12.39 70.16 20.38
CA ARG A 496 -12.48 71.53 20.90
C ARG A 496 -12.19 72.62 19.85
N LYS A 497 -12.01 72.25 18.58
CA LYS A 497 -11.70 73.14 17.44
C LYS A 497 -10.44 74.00 17.63
N LEU A 498 -9.48 73.55 18.43
CA LEU A 498 -8.17 74.18 18.62
C LEU A 498 -7.21 73.91 17.45
N ILE A 499 -7.44 72.81 16.74
CA ILE A 499 -6.77 72.46 15.48
C ILE A 499 -7.82 72.03 14.46
N ASP A 500 -7.49 72.14 13.18
CA ASP A 500 -8.34 71.67 12.10
C ASP A 500 -8.09 70.18 11.76
N LYS A 501 -9.02 69.59 11.02
CA LYS A 501 -8.97 68.19 10.60
C LYS A 501 -7.65 67.86 9.86
N PRO A 502 -7.19 68.64 8.87
CA PRO A 502 -5.91 68.40 8.20
C PRO A 502 -4.71 68.37 9.17
N ARG A 503 -4.64 69.32 10.12
CA ARG A 503 -3.55 69.38 11.09
C ARG A 503 -3.57 68.21 12.07
N ALA A 504 -4.76 67.77 12.49
CA ALA A 504 -4.90 66.58 13.32
C ALA A 504 -4.41 65.32 12.60
N VAL A 505 -4.76 65.14 11.31
CA VAL A 505 -4.28 64.02 10.48
C VAL A 505 -2.75 64.02 10.39
N GLU A 506 -2.13 65.17 10.10
CA GLU A 506 -0.67 65.27 10.00
C GLU A 506 0.04 64.83 11.29
N LEU A 507 -0.45 65.28 12.44
CA LEU A 507 0.13 64.93 13.73
C LEU A 507 -0.04 63.45 14.07
N LEU A 508 -1.17 62.84 13.71
CA LEU A 508 -1.41 61.41 13.91
C LEU A 508 -0.57 60.53 12.97
N ILE A 509 -0.30 60.97 11.74
CA ILE A 509 0.66 60.30 10.84
C ILE A 509 2.05 60.31 11.45
N ARG A 510 2.48 61.44 12.02
CA ARG A 510 3.80 61.54 12.69
C ARG A 510 3.94 60.65 13.92
N LEU A 511 2.82 60.30 14.56
CA LEU A 511 2.76 59.31 15.64
C LEU A 511 2.69 57.86 15.13
N GLY A 512 2.60 57.63 13.82
CA GLY A 512 2.63 56.32 13.18
C GLY A 512 1.27 55.68 12.94
N TYR A 513 0.17 56.43 13.00
CA TYR A 513 -1.15 55.89 12.66
C TYR A 513 -1.38 55.82 11.14
N ALA A 514 -1.99 54.72 10.67
CA ALA A 514 -2.34 54.54 9.26
C ALA A 514 -3.54 55.42 8.85
N ASN A 515 -3.53 55.92 7.60
CA ASN A 515 -4.52 56.88 7.09
C ASN A 515 -5.97 56.39 7.23
N GLU A 516 -6.22 55.11 6.95
CA GLU A 516 -7.54 54.48 7.05
C GLU A 516 -8.11 54.57 8.47
N VAL A 517 -7.26 54.40 9.48
CA VAL A 517 -7.67 54.47 10.89
C VAL A 517 -7.91 55.93 11.31
N ILE A 518 -7.14 56.87 10.77
CA ILE A 518 -7.28 58.29 11.08
C ILE A 518 -8.65 58.82 10.60
N GLU A 519 -9.13 58.41 9.42
CA GLU A 519 -10.47 58.80 8.94
C GLU A 519 -11.56 58.42 9.95
N PHE A 520 -11.51 57.19 10.48
CA PHE A 520 -12.45 56.73 11.52
C PHE A 520 -12.34 57.51 12.84
N MET A 521 -11.14 57.98 13.22
CA MET A 521 -10.94 58.73 14.45
C MET A 521 -11.49 60.16 14.38
N VAL A 522 -11.51 60.74 13.19
CA VAL A 522 -11.83 62.16 13.01
C VAL A 522 -13.32 62.39 12.67
N ASP A 523 -14.04 61.39 12.14
CA ASP A 523 -15.43 61.57 11.64
C ASP A 523 -16.58 61.02 12.52
N LYS A 524 -16.35 60.66 13.79
CA LYS A 524 -17.45 60.19 14.67
C LYS A 524 -18.18 61.35 15.39
N PRO A 525 -19.52 61.50 15.26
CA PRO A 525 -20.30 62.39 16.13
C PRO A 525 -20.50 61.79 17.54
N SER A 526 -20.64 62.68 18.53
CA SER A 526 -20.57 62.45 19.98
C SER A 526 -21.60 61.46 20.56
N ARG A 527 -21.14 60.65 21.53
CA ARG A 527 -21.84 59.62 22.36
C ARG A 527 -23.38 59.78 22.52
N ASN A 528 -24.11 58.68 22.32
CA ASN A 528 -25.50 58.51 22.77
C ASN A 528 -25.62 58.67 24.30
N PRO A 529 -26.74 59.26 24.79
CA PRO A 529 -26.95 59.52 26.22
C PRO A 529 -27.08 58.22 27.04
N SER A 530 -26.61 58.25 28.28
CA SER A 530 -26.72 57.13 29.21
C SER A 530 -28.03 57.18 30.01
N ARG A 531 -28.44 56.06 30.62
CA ARG A 531 -29.60 56.02 31.55
C ARG A 531 -29.52 57.12 32.62
N ALA A 532 -28.32 57.36 33.17
CA ALA A 532 -28.12 58.40 34.18
C ALA A 532 -28.40 59.82 33.65
N ASP A 533 -28.17 60.06 32.35
CA ASP A 533 -28.50 61.34 31.72
C ASP A 533 -30.02 61.50 31.60
N VAL A 534 -30.73 60.45 31.17
CA VAL A 534 -32.21 60.45 31.03
C VAL A 534 -32.88 60.67 32.39
N THR A 535 -32.49 59.92 33.43
CA THR A 535 -33.05 60.09 34.80
C THR A 535 -32.78 61.49 35.35
N ARG A 536 -31.58 62.05 35.12
CA ARG A 536 -31.24 63.41 35.54
C ARG A 536 -32.04 64.46 34.80
N TRP A 537 -32.32 64.27 33.51
CA TRP A 537 -33.13 65.21 32.72
C TRP A 537 -34.58 65.18 33.16
N PHE A 538 -35.14 64.01 33.42
CA PHE A 538 -36.49 63.88 33.95
C PHE A 538 -36.63 64.56 35.33
N LYS A 539 -35.71 64.29 36.26
CA LYS A 539 -35.69 64.94 37.60
C LYS A 539 -35.56 66.48 37.54
N LYS A 540 -34.99 67.01 36.47
CA LYS A 540 -34.85 68.45 36.21
C LYS A 540 -35.97 69.02 35.35
N GLU A 541 -37.01 68.25 35.06
CA GLU A 541 -38.16 68.60 34.21
C GLU A 541 -37.76 69.03 32.78
N LEU A 542 -36.60 68.57 32.29
CA LEU A 542 -36.12 68.89 30.94
C LEU A 542 -36.77 68.03 29.86
N ILE A 543 -37.35 66.90 30.25
CA ILE A 543 -38.12 65.98 29.41
C ILE A 543 -39.38 65.55 30.18
N SER A 544 -40.47 65.24 29.45
CA SER A 544 -41.70 64.73 30.07
C SER A 544 -41.52 63.29 30.58
N GLU A 545 -42.43 62.84 31.45
CA GLU A 545 -42.43 61.46 31.92
C GLU A 545 -42.58 60.46 30.77
N GLU A 546 -43.48 60.73 29.82
CA GLU A 546 -43.67 59.90 28.63
C GLU A 546 -42.40 59.82 27.78
N ALA A 547 -41.70 60.94 27.56
CA ALA A 547 -40.43 60.96 26.82
C ALA A 547 -39.31 60.22 27.57
N ALA A 548 -39.25 60.36 28.90
CA ALA A 548 -38.27 59.63 29.71
C ALA A 548 -38.52 58.12 29.67
N ARG A 549 -39.79 57.69 29.72
CA ARG A 549 -40.18 56.28 29.61
C ARG A 549 -39.85 55.71 28.23
N GLU A 550 -40.22 56.41 27.17
CA GLU A 550 -39.93 56.00 25.78
C GLU A 550 -38.42 55.84 25.55
N MET A 551 -37.61 56.82 25.98
CA MET A 551 -36.14 56.74 25.87
C MET A 551 -35.55 55.57 26.68
N LEU A 552 -36.11 55.23 27.84
CA LEU A 552 -35.65 54.09 28.63
C LEU A 552 -36.12 52.75 28.03
N THR A 553 -37.30 52.71 27.40
CA THR A 553 -37.77 51.54 26.65
C THR A 553 -36.91 51.29 25.41
N GLU A 554 -36.53 52.33 24.65
CA GLU A 554 -35.59 52.19 23.53
C GLU A 554 -34.19 51.72 23.97
N MET A 555 -33.84 51.94 25.24
CA MET A 555 -32.62 51.41 25.86
C MET A 555 -32.79 49.99 26.44
N ASP A 556 -33.89 49.29 26.14
CA ASP A 556 -34.20 47.91 26.54
C ASP A 556 -34.39 47.69 28.07
N PHE A 557 -34.81 48.72 28.82
CA PHE A 557 -35.19 48.53 30.23
C PHE A 557 -36.58 47.92 30.38
N ALA A 558 -36.74 46.98 31.33
CA ALA A 558 -38.02 46.35 31.64
C ALA A 558 -39.04 47.38 32.18
N PRO A 559 -40.34 47.31 31.80
CA PRO A 559 -41.35 48.30 32.20
C PRO A 559 -41.40 48.54 33.71
N ASP A 560 -41.34 47.47 34.50
CA ASP A 560 -41.40 47.50 35.97
C ASP A 560 -40.20 48.24 36.60
N LEU A 561 -39.03 48.19 35.95
CA LEU A 561 -37.85 48.96 36.37
C LEU A 561 -37.93 50.43 35.93
N ILE A 562 -38.53 50.70 34.76
CA ILE A 562 -38.77 52.07 34.29
C ILE A 562 -39.69 52.80 35.29
N ASP A 563 -40.75 52.14 35.77
CA ASP A 563 -41.64 52.68 36.80
C ASP A 563 -40.86 53.07 38.07
N LEU A 564 -40.00 52.18 38.58
CA LEU A 564 -39.18 52.46 39.75
C LEU A 564 -38.21 53.64 39.54
N TYR A 565 -37.60 53.77 38.35
CA TYR A 565 -36.69 54.88 38.06
C TYR A 565 -37.41 56.23 37.94
N ILE A 566 -38.64 56.23 37.43
CA ILE A 566 -39.49 57.41 37.38
C ILE A 566 -39.94 57.79 38.79
N GLU A 567 -40.46 56.85 39.58
CA GLU A 567 -40.89 57.10 40.98
C GLU A 567 -39.75 57.59 41.86
N GLU A 568 -38.55 56.99 41.80
CA GLU A 568 -37.37 57.44 42.55
C GLU A 568 -36.98 58.90 42.22
N SER A 569 -37.33 59.35 41.02
CA SER A 569 -36.98 60.69 40.53
C SER A 569 -37.97 61.78 40.96
N ILE A 570 -39.14 61.41 41.48
CA ILE A 570 -40.15 62.36 41.99
C ILE A 570 -39.85 62.68 43.47
N PRO A 571 -39.60 63.95 43.83
CA PRO A 571 -39.30 64.31 45.21
C PRO A 571 -40.54 64.20 46.13
N LEU A 572 -40.41 63.56 47.29
CA LEU A 572 -41.46 63.50 48.32
C LEU A 572 -41.85 64.91 48.80
N PRO A 573 -43.15 65.21 49.02
CA PRO A 573 -43.59 66.52 49.49
C PRO A 573 -43.03 66.81 50.89
N LYS A 574 -42.44 68.00 51.05
CA LYS A 574 -41.96 68.48 52.35
C LYS A 574 -43.16 68.74 53.27
N GLU A 575 -43.29 67.97 54.34
CA GLU A 575 -44.20 68.33 55.44
C GLU A 575 -43.75 69.67 56.05
N VAL A 576 -44.74 70.53 56.32
CA VAL A 576 -44.64 71.84 56.99
C VAL A 576 -44.71 71.65 58.49
#